data_AF-A0A6A6QFP3-F1
#
_entry.id   AF-A0A6A6QFP3-F1
#
_cell.length_a   1.000
_cell.length_b   1.000
_cell.length_c   1.000
_cell.angle_alpha   90.00
_cell.angle_beta   90.00
_cell.angle_gamma   90.00
#
_symmetry.space_group_name_H-M   'P 1'
#
loop_
_entity.id
_entity.type
_entity.pdbx_description
1 polymer ?
#
loop_
_entity_poly.entity_id
_entity_poly.type
_entity_poly.pdbx_seq_one_letter_code
_entity_poly.pdbx_strand_id
1 'polypeptide(L)'
;MTTESMHDVLIIGAGISGINTAYRLQQSLPNATYAIVDGRNNWGGTWDLFKFPGIRSDSDLFTFGFSWEPWTARSPIATGESIQTYLRHCISKHGIDKHAIFQHHVVAADWSSETQLWRLETSQNGQKKYLYGRHVVLGTGYYDYEDPLAAKIPGLENFKGDVLHPQFWPEGFDYSGKKVVIIGSGATAITIVPAMAEKAAKVTMLQRSPSYVLPVPIPKEASFVEKWAPTSLARMIVRFQHIWGLYLVFFIPRWFPNWSRKFINDINKEELKGSSVPIDPHFIPKYKPWDQRVCYSPDGDFWAAFRSGKADVATGVIKTVTDTSITLESGQQLDADIIVTATGLRMRIGGGIQISVDGTQIINREKFLWRYMMIQDVPNMYAIVGYTAFSWTLGADATGILMMRLLKHLQKNGYSSVTPRCSNPNQKQSPIMGTLNSTYVTSAASSGVLFKTGTEGPWHNRVHYLQDLWRAYFASITADMEFSKVST
;
A
#
# COMPACT_ATOMS: atom_id res chain seq x y z
N MET A 1 31.58 10.88 19.98
CA MET A 1 30.76 10.21 18.96
C MET A 1 31.60 10.13 17.69
N THR A 2 31.91 8.94 17.20
CA THR A 2 32.57 8.78 15.90
C THR A 2 31.61 9.25 14.81
N THR A 3 32.08 10.19 13.98
CA THR A 3 31.34 10.95 12.97
C THR A 3 30.79 10.12 11.80
N GLU A 4 31.05 8.81 11.76
CA GLU A 4 30.84 7.96 10.58
C GLU A 4 29.41 7.42 10.40
N SER A 5 28.47 7.67 11.32
CA SER A 5 27.09 7.14 11.24
C SER A 5 25.97 8.18 11.40
N MET A 6 26.29 9.46 11.17
CA MET A 6 25.35 10.58 11.31
C MET A 6 24.84 11.04 9.95
N HIS A 7 23.52 11.17 9.80
CA HIS A 7 22.86 11.62 8.57
C HIS A 7 21.91 12.79 8.81
N ASP A 8 21.69 13.64 7.81
CA ASP A 8 20.65 14.66 7.91
C ASP A 8 19.26 14.01 7.91
N VAL A 9 19.05 12.99 7.07
CA VAL A 9 17.78 12.26 6.96
C VAL A 9 18.00 10.74 6.98
N LEU A 10 17.33 10.04 7.90
CA LEU A 10 17.21 8.58 7.90
C LEU A 10 15.85 8.18 7.35
N ILE A 11 15.82 7.44 6.25
CA ILE A 11 14.61 6.94 5.60
C ILE A 11 14.48 5.46 5.94
N ILE A 12 13.39 5.05 6.59
CA ILE A 12 13.16 3.66 6.96
C ILE A 12 12.22 3.02 5.95
N GLY A 13 12.72 2.03 5.20
CA GLY A 13 12.01 1.28 4.18
C GLY A 13 12.50 1.57 2.75
N ALA A 14 12.94 0.51 2.06
CA ALA A 14 13.44 0.52 0.68
C ALA A 14 12.33 0.26 -0.37
N GLY A 15 11.09 0.57 -0.02
CA GLY A 15 9.94 0.53 -0.93
C GLY A 15 9.74 1.83 -1.70
N ILE A 16 8.65 1.89 -2.47
CA ILE A 16 8.27 3.05 -3.30
C ILE A 16 8.25 4.38 -2.53
N SER A 17 7.82 4.38 -1.26
CA SER A 17 7.80 5.58 -0.41
C SER A 17 9.22 6.09 -0.13
N GLY A 18 10.14 5.19 0.26
CA GLY A 18 11.52 5.56 0.55
C GLY A 18 12.26 6.01 -0.70
N ILE A 19 12.08 5.32 -1.83
CA ILE A 19 12.65 5.68 -3.13
C ILE A 19 12.20 7.08 -3.55
N ASN A 20 10.89 7.38 -3.44
CA ASN A 20 10.38 8.71 -3.77
C ASN A 20 10.95 9.80 -2.86
N THR A 21 11.00 9.56 -1.55
CA THR A 21 11.57 10.51 -0.58
C THR A 21 13.04 10.79 -0.89
N ALA A 22 13.83 9.76 -1.18
CA ALA A 22 15.25 9.91 -1.53
C ALA A 22 15.45 10.76 -2.78
N TYR A 23 14.68 10.48 -3.86
CA TYR A 23 14.72 11.31 -5.07
C TYR A 23 14.37 12.78 -4.77
N ARG A 24 13.28 13.02 -4.02
CA ARG A 24 12.86 14.39 -3.67
C ARG A 24 13.89 15.12 -2.82
N LEU A 25 14.60 14.41 -1.95
CA LEU A 25 15.70 14.94 -1.16
C LEU A 25 16.89 15.32 -2.05
N GLN A 26 17.37 14.42 -2.90
CA GLN A 26 18.46 14.69 -3.84
C GLN A 26 18.15 15.88 -4.76
N GLN A 27 16.91 15.95 -5.27
CA GLN A 27 16.46 17.04 -6.13
C GLN A 27 16.39 18.38 -5.38
N SER A 28 15.94 18.38 -4.13
CA SER A 28 15.59 19.61 -3.42
C SER A 28 16.70 20.15 -2.52
N LEU A 29 17.54 19.25 -1.99
CA LEU A 29 18.58 19.49 -1.00
C LEU A 29 19.83 18.66 -1.38
N PRO A 30 20.53 18.99 -2.47
CA PRO A 30 21.61 18.16 -3.02
C PRO A 30 22.81 17.97 -2.08
N ASN A 31 22.96 18.82 -1.07
CA ASN A 31 24.03 18.75 -0.08
C ASN A 31 23.63 18.00 1.20
N ALA A 32 22.36 17.60 1.35
CA ALA A 32 21.90 16.86 2.51
C ALA A 32 22.33 15.39 2.41
N THR A 33 22.88 14.87 3.50
CA THR A 33 23.24 13.46 3.64
C THR A 33 22.03 12.63 4.02
N TYR A 34 21.90 11.43 3.45
CA TYR A 34 20.83 10.50 3.82
C TYR A 34 21.24 9.04 3.71
N ALA A 35 20.50 8.21 4.43
CA ALA A 35 20.55 6.77 4.30
C ALA A 35 19.13 6.18 4.23
N ILE A 36 18.96 5.09 3.47
CA ILE A 36 17.75 4.28 3.44
C ILE A 36 18.03 2.99 4.19
N VAL A 37 17.30 2.72 5.27
CA VAL A 37 17.50 1.57 6.15
C VAL A 37 16.35 0.58 5.95
N ASP A 38 16.67 -0.68 5.68
CA ASP A 38 15.66 -1.74 5.54
C ASP A 38 16.16 -3.05 6.17
N GLY A 39 15.25 -3.80 6.77
CA GLY A 39 15.56 -5.10 7.40
C GLY A 39 15.80 -6.20 6.37
N ARG A 40 15.29 -6.06 5.14
CA ARG A 40 15.52 -6.99 4.03
C ARG A 40 16.82 -6.65 3.31
N ASN A 41 17.22 -7.50 2.37
CA ASN A 41 18.42 -7.31 1.54
C ASN A 41 18.11 -6.84 0.11
N ASN A 42 16.92 -6.33 -0.15
CA ASN A 42 16.48 -6.03 -1.50
C ASN A 42 15.53 -4.82 -1.57
N TRP A 43 15.44 -4.24 -2.76
CA TRP A 43 14.59 -3.09 -3.07
C TRP A 43 13.15 -3.49 -3.43
N GLY A 44 12.23 -2.55 -3.25
CA GLY A 44 10.89 -2.62 -3.83
C GLY A 44 9.76 -2.88 -2.84
N GLY A 45 10.07 -3.19 -1.57
CA GLY A 45 9.09 -3.35 -0.50
C GLY A 45 8.03 -4.41 -0.87
N THR A 46 6.78 -3.98 -1.08
CA THR A 46 5.66 -4.83 -1.55
C THR A 46 6.03 -5.76 -2.69
N TRP A 47 6.71 -5.22 -3.70
CA TRP A 47 7.03 -5.94 -4.93
C TRP A 47 8.18 -6.93 -4.76
N ASP A 48 8.90 -6.85 -3.65
CA ASP A 48 9.89 -7.85 -3.26
C ASP A 48 9.32 -8.83 -2.24
N LEU A 49 8.42 -8.41 -1.35
CA LEU A 49 7.80 -9.28 -0.36
C LEU A 49 6.92 -10.35 -0.98
N PHE A 50 5.94 -9.96 -1.78
CA PHE A 50 4.94 -10.89 -2.27
C PHE A 50 5.45 -11.63 -3.52
N LYS A 51 5.39 -12.96 -3.48
CA LYS A 51 5.88 -13.86 -4.55
C LYS A 51 4.79 -14.77 -5.14
N PHE A 52 3.53 -14.59 -4.74
CA PHE A 52 2.42 -15.40 -5.26
C PHE A 52 2.21 -15.21 -6.77
N PRO A 53 1.70 -16.22 -7.49
CA PRO A 53 1.55 -16.18 -8.94
C PRO A 53 0.60 -15.05 -9.39
N GLY A 54 1.00 -14.37 -10.45
CA GLY A 54 0.21 -13.29 -11.05
C GLY A 54 0.31 -11.94 -10.36
N ILE A 55 1.12 -11.80 -9.30
CA ILE A 55 1.28 -10.54 -8.56
C ILE A 55 1.37 -9.33 -9.50
N ARG A 56 0.55 -8.31 -9.22
CA ARG A 56 0.39 -7.12 -10.03
C ARG A 56 -0.14 -5.95 -9.21
N SER A 57 -0.03 -4.76 -9.78
CA SER A 57 -0.71 -3.59 -9.24
C SER A 57 -2.21 -3.65 -9.44
N ASP A 58 -2.95 -3.18 -8.44
CA ASP A 58 -4.39 -2.89 -8.53
C ASP A 58 -4.64 -1.39 -8.76
N SER A 59 -3.60 -0.66 -9.15
CA SER A 59 -3.61 0.76 -9.53
C SER A 59 -2.88 0.92 -10.87
N ASP A 60 -3.29 1.87 -11.70
CA ASP A 60 -2.61 2.13 -12.96
C ASP A 60 -1.20 2.70 -12.74
N LEU A 61 -0.22 2.28 -13.54
CA LEU A 61 1.16 2.73 -13.42
C LEU A 61 1.40 4.13 -14.00
N PHE A 62 0.46 4.69 -14.75
CA PHE A 62 0.55 6.08 -15.18
C PHE A 62 0.40 7.05 -14.01
N THR A 63 -0.31 6.65 -12.94
CA THR A 63 -0.44 7.40 -11.69
C THR A 63 0.36 6.79 -10.53
N PHE A 64 0.50 5.45 -10.48
CA PHE A 64 1.29 4.74 -9.48
C PHE A 64 2.80 4.88 -9.72
N GLY A 65 3.25 4.98 -10.97
CA GLY A 65 4.63 5.37 -11.28
C GLY A 65 4.96 6.77 -10.75
N PHE A 66 6.24 6.99 -10.49
CA PHE A 66 6.75 8.26 -10.00
C PHE A 66 6.48 9.39 -10.99
N SER A 67 6.06 10.56 -10.49
CA SER A 67 5.77 11.73 -11.32
C SER A 67 7.02 12.26 -12.04
N TRP A 68 8.20 12.03 -11.45
CA TRP A 68 9.50 12.44 -11.95
C TRP A 68 10.15 11.40 -12.88
N GLU A 69 9.66 10.16 -12.89
CA GLU A 69 10.06 9.13 -13.86
C GLU A 69 8.81 8.39 -14.36
N PRO A 70 8.04 8.97 -15.30
CA PRO A 70 6.75 8.41 -15.71
C PRO A 70 6.89 7.01 -16.31
N TRP A 71 5.91 6.15 -16.01
CA TRP A 71 5.79 4.82 -16.62
C TRP A 71 5.66 4.91 -18.14
N THR A 72 6.36 4.02 -18.85
CA THR A 72 6.43 4.05 -20.33
C THR A 72 5.86 2.80 -20.98
N ALA A 73 5.53 1.74 -20.23
CA ALA A 73 4.94 0.55 -20.82
C ALA A 73 3.45 0.78 -21.13
N ARG A 74 2.94 0.09 -22.16
CA ARG A 74 1.55 0.24 -22.61
C ARG A 74 0.53 -0.23 -21.60
N SER A 75 0.85 -1.29 -20.85
CA SER A 75 -0.09 -1.83 -19.86
C SER A 75 -0.20 -0.87 -18.67
N PRO A 76 -1.42 -0.37 -18.35
CA PRO A 76 -1.63 0.41 -17.15
C PRO A 76 -1.48 -0.46 -15.89
N ILE A 77 -1.88 -1.73 -15.97
CA ILE A 77 -1.73 -2.69 -14.87
C ILE A 77 -0.45 -3.49 -15.10
N ALA A 78 0.58 -3.22 -14.29
CA ALA A 78 1.87 -3.87 -14.41
C ALA A 78 1.99 -5.06 -13.45
N THR A 79 2.71 -6.10 -13.90
CA THR A 79 3.11 -7.23 -13.06
C THR A 79 4.14 -6.79 -12.03
N GLY A 80 4.29 -7.56 -10.94
CA GLY A 80 5.30 -7.32 -9.93
C GLY A 80 6.72 -7.28 -10.51
N GLU A 81 7.01 -8.13 -11.50
CA GLU A 81 8.30 -8.14 -12.20
C GLU A 81 8.56 -6.85 -13.00
N SER A 82 7.56 -6.38 -13.76
CA SER A 82 7.70 -5.13 -14.51
C SER A 82 7.86 -3.93 -13.57
N ILE A 83 7.17 -3.93 -12.43
CA ILE A 83 7.33 -2.89 -11.40
C ILE A 83 8.72 -2.97 -10.78
N GLN A 84 9.22 -4.16 -10.43
CA GLN A 84 10.58 -4.35 -9.94
C GLN A 84 11.63 -3.83 -10.92
N THR A 85 11.49 -4.14 -12.21
CA THR A 85 12.37 -3.63 -13.27
C THR A 85 12.35 -2.11 -13.33
N TYR A 86 11.17 -1.51 -13.29
CA TYR A 86 11.01 -0.05 -13.28
C TYR A 86 11.64 0.60 -12.04
N LEU A 87 11.46 0.02 -10.85
CA LEU A 87 12.06 0.55 -9.63
C LEU A 87 13.58 0.48 -9.68
N ARG A 88 14.16 -0.65 -10.12
CA ARG A 88 15.61 -0.79 -10.31
C ARG A 88 16.15 0.25 -11.29
N HIS A 89 15.43 0.49 -12.40
CA HIS A 89 15.80 1.54 -13.35
C HIS A 89 15.84 2.92 -12.67
N CYS A 90 14.78 3.30 -11.95
CA CYS A 90 14.71 4.58 -11.25
C CYS A 90 15.84 4.73 -10.21
N ILE A 91 16.06 3.69 -9.40
CA ILE A 91 17.09 3.68 -8.36
C ILE A 91 18.48 3.90 -8.96
N SER A 92 18.84 3.10 -9.96
CA SER A 92 20.15 3.15 -10.62
C SER A 92 20.37 4.48 -11.34
N LYS A 93 19.35 4.96 -12.08
CA LYS A 93 19.40 6.23 -12.84
C LYS A 93 19.72 7.43 -11.95
N HIS A 94 19.22 7.43 -10.72
CA HIS A 94 19.39 8.53 -9.75
C HIS A 94 20.43 8.24 -8.66
N GLY A 95 21.14 7.10 -8.74
CA GLY A 95 22.18 6.72 -7.79
C GLY A 95 21.67 6.54 -6.35
N ILE A 96 20.40 6.18 -6.17
CA ILE A 96 19.77 5.99 -4.86
C ILE A 96 20.30 4.72 -4.18
N ASP A 97 20.76 3.75 -4.97
CA ASP A 97 21.35 2.48 -4.52
C ASP A 97 22.54 2.67 -3.57
N LYS A 98 23.32 3.74 -3.77
CA LYS A 98 24.53 4.06 -3.00
C LYS A 98 24.25 4.43 -1.54
N HIS A 99 22.99 4.66 -1.18
CA HIS A 99 22.58 5.16 0.14
C HIS A 99 21.83 4.12 0.98
N ALA A 100 21.74 2.87 0.52
CA ALA A 100 21.05 1.82 1.26
C ALA A 100 21.91 1.13 2.31
N ILE A 101 21.31 0.91 3.48
CA ILE A 101 21.80 0.11 4.59
C ILE A 101 20.80 -1.03 4.79
N PHE A 102 21.06 -2.14 4.11
CA PHE A 102 20.22 -3.33 4.13
C PHE A 102 20.54 -4.26 5.30
N GLN A 103 19.63 -5.21 5.57
CA GLN A 103 19.75 -6.18 6.67
C GLN A 103 19.88 -5.50 8.04
N HIS A 104 19.25 -4.33 8.20
CA HIS A 104 19.19 -3.58 9.46
C HIS A 104 17.73 -3.35 9.80
N HIS A 105 17.17 -4.24 10.63
CA HIS A 105 15.77 -4.12 11.06
C HIS A 105 15.68 -3.08 12.18
N VAL A 106 15.09 -1.92 11.92
CA VAL A 106 14.91 -0.88 12.94
C VAL A 106 13.86 -1.33 13.95
N VAL A 107 14.24 -1.44 15.22
CA VAL A 107 13.36 -1.88 16.33
C VAL A 107 12.89 -0.72 17.20
N ALA A 108 13.71 0.32 17.34
CA ALA A 108 13.39 1.51 18.13
C ALA A 108 13.96 2.78 17.50
N ALA A 109 13.30 3.91 17.78
CA ALA A 109 13.71 5.25 17.40
C ALA A 109 13.53 6.16 18.62
N ASP A 110 14.61 6.72 19.13
CA ASP A 110 14.62 7.57 20.32
C ASP A 110 15.07 8.98 19.97
N TRP A 111 14.23 9.98 20.27
CA TRP A 111 14.59 11.38 20.16
C TRP A 111 15.20 11.89 21.46
N SER A 112 16.29 12.64 21.36
CA SER A 112 16.85 13.45 22.43
C SER A 112 16.64 14.93 22.15
N SER A 113 15.90 15.62 23.03
CA SER A 113 15.73 17.07 22.97
C SER A 113 17.00 17.84 23.32
N GLU A 114 17.91 17.22 24.10
CA GLU A 114 19.23 17.78 24.43
C GLU A 114 20.10 17.91 23.18
N THR A 115 20.25 16.83 22.41
CA THR A 115 21.10 16.84 21.20
C THR A 115 20.33 17.23 19.94
N GLN A 116 18.99 17.20 19.98
CA GLN A 116 18.08 17.30 18.84
C GLN A 116 18.38 16.29 17.73
N LEU A 117 18.61 15.04 18.14
CA LEU A 117 18.93 13.93 17.26
C LEU A 117 18.01 12.74 17.54
N TRP A 118 17.72 11.99 16.48
CA TRP A 118 17.21 10.64 16.54
C TRP A 118 18.35 9.64 16.62
N ARG A 119 18.21 8.66 17.52
CA ARG A 119 18.97 7.41 17.53
C ARG A 119 18.05 6.28 17.09
N LEU A 120 18.37 5.63 15.99
CA LEU A 120 17.71 4.38 15.59
C LEU A 120 18.48 3.20 16.15
N GLU A 121 17.80 2.31 16.88
CA GLU A 121 18.31 0.98 17.21
C GLU A 121 17.91 0.01 16.10
N THR A 122 18.89 -0.67 15.54
CA THR A 122 18.72 -1.68 14.50
C THR A 122 19.21 -3.04 14.99
N SER A 123 18.53 -4.10 14.58
CA SER A 123 18.96 -5.48 14.74
C SER A 123 19.53 -5.98 13.42
N GLN A 124 20.80 -6.39 13.44
CA GLN A 124 21.45 -7.09 12.33
C GLN A 124 22.05 -8.39 12.88
N ASN A 125 21.58 -9.55 12.41
CA ASN A 125 22.04 -10.87 12.86
C ASN A 125 22.00 -11.02 14.40
N GLY A 126 21.00 -10.43 15.06
CA GLY A 126 20.85 -10.43 16.51
C GLY A 126 21.74 -9.43 17.26
N GLN A 127 22.62 -8.70 16.56
CA GLN A 127 23.43 -7.64 17.15
C GLN A 127 22.73 -6.29 17.04
N LYS A 128 22.77 -5.52 18.13
CA LYS A 128 22.29 -4.14 18.17
C LYS A 128 23.31 -3.22 17.51
N LYS A 129 22.83 -2.40 16.57
CA LYS A 129 23.58 -1.32 15.93
C LYS A 129 22.80 -0.02 16.02
N TYR A 130 23.51 1.10 16.03
CA TYR A 130 22.93 2.42 16.19
C TYR A 130 23.22 3.30 14.97
N LEU A 131 22.19 3.97 14.47
CA LEU A 131 22.28 5.00 13.44
C LEU A 131 21.74 6.30 14.01
N TYR A 132 22.34 7.43 13.61
CA TYR A 132 21.96 8.74 14.13
C TYR A 132 21.52 9.64 12.99
N GLY A 133 20.47 10.44 13.22
CA GLY A 133 20.04 11.40 12.23
C GLY A 133 19.21 12.55 12.78
N ARG A 134 19.13 13.65 12.04
CA ARG A 134 18.33 14.83 12.43
C ARG A 134 16.85 14.63 12.18
N HIS A 135 16.53 13.97 11.06
CA HIS A 135 15.19 13.71 10.59
C HIS A 135 14.98 12.22 10.33
N VAL A 136 13.78 11.70 10.63
CA VAL A 136 13.41 10.31 10.37
C VAL A 136 12.15 10.25 9.51
N VAL A 137 12.19 9.45 8.45
CA VAL A 137 11.06 9.24 7.53
C VAL A 137 10.63 7.78 7.59
N LEU A 138 9.40 7.53 8.06
CA LEU A 138 8.76 6.22 8.07
C LEU A 138 8.17 5.94 6.68
N GLY A 139 8.96 5.30 5.84
CA GLY A 139 8.58 4.74 4.53
C GLY A 139 8.22 3.25 4.59
N THR A 140 7.83 2.75 5.78
CA THR A 140 7.67 1.33 6.12
C THR A 140 6.48 0.62 5.46
N GLY A 141 5.64 1.34 4.72
CA GLY A 141 4.34 0.83 4.30
C GLY A 141 3.34 0.74 5.46
N TYR A 142 2.26 -0.01 5.27
CA TYR A 142 1.13 -0.04 6.21
C TYR A 142 0.73 -1.44 6.68
N TYR A 143 1.43 -2.49 6.29
CA TYR A 143 1.12 -3.87 6.68
C TYR A 143 2.33 -4.55 7.31
N ASP A 144 2.05 -5.53 8.15
CA ASP A 144 3.02 -6.36 8.85
C ASP A 144 3.64 -7.36 7.86
N TYR A 145 4.97 -7.45 7.85
CA TYR A 145 5.70 -8.30 6.92
C TYR A 145 5.93 -9.70 7.49
N GLU A 146 5.84 -9.84 8.82
CA GLU A 146 6.13 -11.07 9.54
C GLU A 146 4.85 -11.84 9.87
N ASP A 147 3.78 -11.13 10.21
CA ASP A 147 2.51 -11.75 10.59
C ASP A 147 1.37 -11.33 9.65
N PRO A 148 0.63 -12.27 9.04
CA PRO A 148 -0.54 -11.95 8.25
C PRO A 148 -1.75 -11.65 9.15
N LEU A 149 -2.87 -11.24 8.54
CA LEU A 149 -4.12 -11.13 9.29
C LEU A 149 -4.60 -12.55 9.65
N ALA A 150 -4.61 -12.87 10.94
CA ALA A 150 -5.07 -14.17 11.42
C ALA A 150 -6.54 -14.40 11.01
N ALA A 151 -6.79 -15.47 10.25
CA ALA A 151 -8.11 -15.95 9.92
C ALA A 151 -8.33 -17.30 10.58
N LYS A 152 -9.37 -17.40 11.43
CA LYS A 152 -9.77 -18.68 12.02
C LYS A 152 -10.56 -19.48 10.98
N ILE A 153 -9.97 -20.56 10.50
CA ILE A 153 -10.59 -21.50 9.55
C ILE A 153 -10.75 -22.83 10.30
N PRO A 154 -11.99 -23.21 10.69
CA PRO A 154 -12.20 -24.41 11.50
C PRO A 154 -11.69 -25.67 10.82
N GLY A 155 -10.92 -26.49 11.53
CA GLY A 155 -10.43 -27.78 11.06
C GLY A 155 -9.28 -27.71 10.05
N LEU A 156 -8.72 -26.53 9.77
CA LEU A 156 -7.65 -26.35 8.79
C LEU A 156 -6.41 -27.20 9.12
N GLU A 157 -6.12 -27.38 10.40
CA GLU A 157 -5.06 -28.24 10.94
C GLU A 157 -5.21 -29.72 10.57
N ASN A 158 -6.41 -30.17 10.16
CA ASN A 158 -6.67 -31.54 9.76
C ASN A 158 -6.35 -31.80 8.28
N PHE A 159 -6.25 -30.74 7.47
CA PHE A 159 -6.01 -30.83 6.03
C PHE A 159 -4.66 -31.49 5.74
N LYS A 160 -4.66 -32.48 4.84
CA LYS A 160 -3.45 -33.25 4.49
C LYS A 160 -2.71 -32.70 3.27
N GLY A 161 -3.35 -31.80 2.51
CA GLY A 161 -2.72 -31.09 1.40
C GLY A 161 -1.95 -29.85 1.84
N ASP A 162 -1.50 -29.07 0.87
CA ASP A 162 -0.70 -27.87 1.14
C ASP A 162 -1.58 -26.67 1.51
N VAL A 163 -1.20 -25.94 2.56
CA VAL A 163 -1.83 -24.67 2.95
C VAL A 163 -0.87 -23.53 2.66
N LEU A 164 -1.23 -22.66 1.72
CA LEU A 164 -0.40 -21.55 1.26
C LEU A 164 -1.01 -20.21 1.68
N HIS A 165 -0.23 -19.38 2.34
CA HIS A 165 -0.58 -17.98 2.58
C HIS A 165 0.12 -17.09 1.54
N PRO A 166 -0.58 -16.22 0.78
CA PRO A 166 0.03 -15.39 -0.27
C PRO A 166 1.22 -14.53 0.16
N GLN A 167 1.25 -14.10 1.43
CA GLN A 167 2.36 -13.34 2.02
C GLN A 167 3.68 -14.13 2.11
N PHE A 168 3.61 -15.45 2.30
CA PHE A 168 4.77 -16.33 2.48
C PHE A 168 4.83 -17.37 1.37
N TRP A 169 4.47 -16.95 0.15
CA TRP A 169 4.38 -17.87 -0.96
C TRP A 169 5.75 -18.51 -1.25
N PRO A 170 5.86 -19.86 -1.23
CA PRO A 170 7.12 -20.55 -1.48
C PRO A 170 7.59 -20.36 -2.92
N GLU A 171 8.88 -20.08 -3.10
CA GLU A 171 9.49 -19.93 -4.41
C GLU A 171 9.48 -21.27 -5.16
N GLY A 172 9.12 -21.24 -6.45
CA GLY A 172 9.11 -22.43 -7.30
C GLY A 172 8.02 -23.47 -6.99
N PHE A 173 7.02 -23.15 -6.16
CA PHE A 173 5.95 -24.08 -5.82
C PHE A 173 5.12 -24.50 -7.05
N ASP A 174 5.03 -25.82 -7.29
CA ASP A 174 4.30 -26.38 -8.42
C ASP A 174 2.88 -26.80 -8.02
N TYR A 175 1.89 -26.20 -8.67
CA TYR A 175 0.47 -26.47 -8.51
C TYR A 175 -0.16 -27.07 -9.78
N SER A 176 0.65 -27.54 -10.72
CA SER A 176 0.19 -28.10 -11.99
C SER A 176 -0.69 -29.34 -11.77
N GLY A 177 -1.85 -29.38 -12.43
CA GLY A 177 -2.78 -30.51 -12.33
C GLY A 177 -3.46 -30.69 -10.96
N LYS A 178 -3.26 -29.77 -10.00
CA LYS A 178 -3.88 -29.83 -8.67
C LYS A 178 -5.26 -29.18 -8.63
N LYS A 179 -6.12 -29.64 -7.72
CA LYS A 179 -7.35 -28.94 -7.31
C LYS A 179 -7.00 -27.91 -6.23
N VAL A 180 -7.32 -26.65 -6.47
CA VAL A 180 -6.95 -25.55 -5.57
C VAL A 180 -8.21 -24.84 -5.09
N VAL A 181 -8.34 -24.63 -3.78
CA VAL A 181 -9.36 -23.75 -3.20
C VAL A 181 -8.71 -22.48 -2.67
N ILE A 182 -9.11 -21.31 -3.20
CA ILE A 182 -8.62 -20.00 -2.76
C ILE A 182 -9.67 -19.35 -1.87
N ILE A 183 -9.36 -19.19 -0.59
CA ILE A 183 -10.25 -18.59 0.41
C ILE A 183 -10.05 -17.07 0.43
N GLY A 184 -11.01 -16.34 -0.11
CA GLY A 184 -11.01 -14.89 -0.19
C GLY A 184 -11.59 -14.37 -1.50
N SER A 185 -11.97 -13.09 -1.52
CA SER A 185 -12.53 -12.40 -2.70
C SER A 185 -11.88 -11.04 -2.99
N GLY A 186 -10.88 -10.64 -2.19
CA GLY A 186 -10.17 -9.37 -2.38
C GLY A 186 -9.16 -9.40 -3.53
N ALA A 187 -8.44 -8.30 -3.73
CA ALA A 187 -7.50 -8.11 -4.83
C ALA A 187 -6.48 -9.27 -4.98
N THR A 188 -6.00 -9.84 -3.87
CA THR A 188 -5.13 -11.02 -3.87
C THR A 188 -5.79 -12.23 -4.54
N ALA A 189 -7.04 -12.55 -4.20
CA ALA A 189 -7.76 -13.68 -4.80
C ALA A 189 -8.05 -13.44 -6.28
N ILE A 190 -8.50 -12.22 -6.64
CA ILE A 190 -8.75 -11.82 -8.04
C ILE A 190 -7.48 -11.89 -8.90
N THR A 191 -6.31 -11.79 -8.29
CA THR A 191 -5.01 -11.92 -8.96
C THR A 191 -4.56 -13.38 -9.09
N ILE A 192 -4.70 -14.15 -8.01
CA ILE A 192 -4.21 -15.55 -7.96
C ILE A 192 -5.09 -16.47 -8.82
N VAL A 193 -6.42 -16.28 -8.83
CA VAL A 193 -7.36 -17.16 -9.57
C VAL A 193 -6.95 -17.35 -11.03
N PRO A 194 -6.80 -16.29 -11.86
CA PRO A 194 -6.44 -16.46 -13.27
C PRO A 194 -5.04 -17.07 -13.42
N ALA A 195 -4.07 -16.64 -12.62
CA ALA A 195 -2.68 -17.12 -12.73
C ALA A 195 -2.52 -18.60 -12.34
N MET A 196 -3.29 -19.07 -11.36
CA MET A 196 -3.29 -20.49 -10.99
C MET A 196 -4.09 -21.34 -11.99
N ALA A 197 -5.18 -20.80 -12.53
CA ALA A 197 -6.03 -21.51 -13.50
C ALA A 197 -5.29 -21.86 -14.80
N GLU A 198 -4.16 -21.22 -15.12
CA GLU A 198 -3.34 -21.61 -16.27
C GLU A 198 -2.83 -23.05 -16.17
N LYS A 199 -2.38 -23.49 -14.98
CA LYS A 199 -1.69 -24.77 -14.75
C LYS A 199 -2.45 -25.76 -13.86
N ALA A 200 -3.23 -25.27 -12.90
CA ALA A 200 -4.02 -26.12 -12.01
C ALA A 200 -5.08 -26.91 -12.80
N ALA A 201 -5.49 -28.07 -12.27
CA ALA A 201 -6.59 -28.83 -12.88
C ALA A 201 -7.92 -28.11 -12.71
N LYS A 202 -8.14 -27.51 -11.53
CA LYS A 202 -9.32 -26.70 -11.21
C LYS A 202 -9.00 -25.72 -10.09
N VAL A 203 -9.45 -24.49 -10.21
CA VAL A 203 -9.33 -23.46 -9.17
C VAL A 203 -10.71 -23.03 -8.72
N THR A 204 -11.03 -23.21 -7.44
CA THR A 204 -12.30 -22.78 -6.85
C THR A 204 -12.06 -21.61 -5.90
N MET A 205 -12.61 -20.45 -6.21
CA MET A 205 -12.61 -19.30 -5.31
C MET A 205 -13.71 -19.48 -4.26
N LEU A 206 -13.35 -19.63 -2.99
CA LEU A 206 -14.30 -19.67 -1.89
C LEU A 206 -14.37 -18.31 -1.20
N GLN A 207 -15.56 -17.73 -1.16
CA GLN A 207 -15.79 -16.40 -0.58
C GLN A 207 -17.00 -16.38 0.34
N ARG A 208 -16.93 -15.52 1.37
CA ARG A 208 -18.09 -15.22 2.22
C ARG A 208 -18.92 -14.05 1.66
N SER A 209 -18.25 -13.07 1.06
CA SER A 209 -18.88 -11.87 0.53
C SER A 209 -18.25 -11.53 -0.81
N PRO A 210 -19.03 -11.45 -1.89
CA PRO A 210 -18.51 -11.05 -3.20
C PRO A 210 -17.88 -9.66 -3.17
N SER A 211 -16.85 -9.45 -3.99
CA SER A 211 -16.26 -8.13 -4.22
C SER A 211 -16.67 -7.56 -5.58
N TYR A 212 -16.67 -6.23 -5.70
CA TYR A 212 -16.78 -5.58 -7.00
C TYR A 212 -15.48 -5.78 -7.78
N VAL A 213 -15.60 -6.31 -9.00
CA VAL A 213 -14.50 -6.51 -9.93
C VAL A 213 -14.84 -5.73 -11.21
N LEU A 214 -13.85 -5.02 -11.77
CA LEU A 214 -13.98 -4.31 -13.04
C LEU A 214 -12.87 -4.75 -14.01
N PRO A 215 -13.20 -5.07 -15.27
CA PRO A 215 -12.18 -5.27 -16.28
C PRO A 215 -11.47 -3.95 -16.61
N VAL A 216 -10.15 -4.00 -16.79
CA VAL A 216 -9.33 -2.87 -17.22
C VAL A 216 -8.72 -3.23 -18.57
N PRO A 217 -9.24 -2.68 -19.69
CA PRO A 217 -8.72 -2.95 -21.02
C PRO A 217 -7.26 -2.53 -21.15
N ILE A 218 -6.45 -3.36 -21.78
CA ILE A 218 -5.07 -3.03 -22.13
C ILE A 218 -5.06 -2.47 -23.56
N PRO A 219 -4.62 -1.22 -23.79
CA PRO A 219 -4.55 -0.66 -25.13
C PRO A 219 -3.63 -1.48 -26.03
N LYS A 220 -4.17 -1.98 -27.15
CA LYS A 220 -3.39 -2.71 -28.16
C LYS A 220 -2.52 -1.78 -29.00
N GLU A 221 -2.97 -0.55 -29.20
CA GLU A 221 -2.27 0.50 -29.92
C GLU A 221 -1.99 1.71 -29.04
N ALA A 222 -0.97 2.49 -29.43
CA ALA A 222 -0.72 3.80 -28.83
C ALA A 222 -1.92 4.73 -29.08
N SER A 223 -2.24 5.56 -28.08
CA SER A 223 -3.27 6.58 -28.21
C SER A 223 -2.91 7.62 -29.28
N PHE A 224 -3.92 8.35 -29.77
CA PHE A 224 -3.70 9.44 -30.74
C PHE A 224 -2.67 10.46 -30.22
N VAL A 225 -2.72 10.79 -28.93
CA VAL A 225 -1.78 11.74 -28.32
C VAL A 225 -0.35 11.19 -28.30
N GLU A 226 -0.17 9.92 -27.97
CA GLU A 226 1.14 9.27 -27.98
C GLU A 226 1.75 9.15 -29.38
N LYS A 227 0.92 9.04 -30.42
CA LYS A 227 1.38 8.96 -31.82
C LYS A 227 1.89 10.30 -32.36
N TRP A 228 1.32 11.43 -31.92
CA TRP A 228 1.52 12.74 -32.59
C TRP A 228 2.10 13.86 -31.71
N ALA A 229 2.00 13.77 -30.39
CA ALA A 229 2.54 14.80 -29.50
C ALA A 229 4.01 14.49 -29.11
N PRO A 230 4.82 15.51 -28.76
CA PRO A 230 6.13 15.29 -28.14
C PRO A 230 6.01 14.38 -26.91
N THR A 231 6.97 13.48 -26.72
CA THR A 231 6.90 12.42 -25.71
C THR A 231 6.62 12.94 -24.30
N SER A 232 7.21 14.08 -23.91
CA SER A 232 6.98 14.70 -22.60
C SER A 232 5.53 15.18 -22.43
N LEU A 233 4.97 15.82 -23.47
CA LEU A 233 3.59 16.30 -23.48
C LEU A 233 2.60 15.12 -23.50
N ALA A 234 2.87 14.09 -24.31
CA ALA A 234 2.04 12.89 -24.36
C ALA A 234 1.96 12.22 -22.98
N ARG A 235 3.10 12.03 -22.30
CA ARG A 235 3.15 11.47 -20.95
C ARG A 235 2.37 12.29 -19.94
N MET A 236 2.47 13.62 -20.00
CA MET A 236 1.71 14.52 -19.13
C MET A 236 0.21 14.36 -19.34
N ILE A 237 -0.24 14.34 -20.61
CA ILE A 237 -1.67 14.19 -20.96
C ILE A 237 -2.20 12.82 -20.53
N VAL A 238 -1.47 11.74 -20.81
CA VAL A 238 -1.87 10.37 -20.43
C VAL A 238 -1.99 10.25 -18.91
N ARG A 239 -1.00 10.77 -18.15
CA ARG A 239 -1.07 10.78 -16.69
C ARG A 239 -2.27 11.59 -16.19
N PHE A 240 -2.53 12.75 -16.79
CA PHE A 240 -3.69 13.57 -16.43
C PHE A 240 -5.02 12.86 -16.69
N GLN A 241 -5.15 12.18 -17.84
CA GLN A 241 -6.33 11.36 -18.18
C GLN A 241 -6.56 10.25 -17.13
N HIS A 242 -5.51 9.55 -16.71
CA HIS A 242 -5.62 8.51 -15.69
C HIS A 242 -5.95 9.07 -14.31
N ILE A 243 -5.38 10.22 -13.93
CA ILE A 243 -5.79 10.93 -12.71
C ILE A 243 -7.29 11.21 -12.76
N TRP A 244 -7.82 11.80 -13.83
CA TRP A 244 -9.26 12.05 -13.94
C TRP A 244 -10.08 10.77 -13.96
N GLY A 245 -9.60 9.72 -14.64
CA GLY A 245 -10.21 8.40 -14.59
C GLY A 245 -10.40 7.88 -13.17
N LEU A 246 -9.36 7.98 -12.32
CA LEU A 246 -9.47 7.62 -10.90
C LEU A 246 -10.53 8.45 -10.16
N TYR A 247 -10.63 9.76 -10.44
CA TYR A 247 -11.68 10.60 -9.85
C TYR A 247 -13.07 10.13 -10.26
N LEU A 248 -13.29 9.84 -11.54
CA LEU A 248 -14.58 9.35 -12.03
C LEU A 248 -14.93 8.02 -11.39
N VAL A 249 -13.99 7.07 -11.38
CA VAL A 249 -14.20 5.74 -10.80
C VAL A 249 -14.45 5.81 -9.30
N PHE A 250 -13.87 6.76 -8.57
CA PHE A 250 -14.08 6.92 -7.13
C PHE A 250 -15.34 7.74 -6.77
N PHE A 251 -15.56 8.90 -7.39
CA PHE A 251 -16.63 9.82 -6.99
C PHE A 251 -17.99 9.44 -7.57
N ILE A 252 -18.07 8.96 -8.82
CA ILE A 252 -19.36 8.58 -9.44
C ILE A 252 -20.10 7.54 -8.59
N PRO A 253 -19.47 6.46 -8.09
CA PRO A 253 -20.19 5.49 -7.27
C PRO A 253 -20.60 6.01 -5.89
N ARG A 254 -19.93 7.04 -5.37
CA ARG A 254 -20.34 7.69 -4.13
C ARG A 254 -21.54 8.61 -4.33
N TRP A 255 -21.62 9.30 -5.47
CA TRP A 255 -22.77 10.14 -5.83
C TRP A 255 -23.96 9.33 -6.32
N PHE A 256 -23.72 8.25 -7.08
CA PHE A 256 -24.74 7.43 -7.73
C PHE A 256 -24.52 5.93 -7.45
N PRO A 257 -24.68 5.47 -6.18
CA PRO A 257 -24.32 4.11 -5.79
C PRO A 257 -25.19 3.03 -6.44
N ASN A 258 -26.49 3.27 -6.62
CA ASN A 258 -27.40 2.28 -7.21
C ASN A 258 -27.16 2.12 -8.71
N TRP A 259 -26.96 3.24 -9.42
CA TRP A 259 -26.60 3.22 -10.84
C TRP A 259 -25.26 2.52 -11.04
N SER A 260 -24.24 2.86 -10.24
CA SER A 260 -22.90 2.27 -10.36
C SER A 260 -22.89 0.78 -10.04
N ARG A 261 -23.66 0.35 -9.02
CA ARG A 261 -23.88 -1.07 -8.73
C ARG A 261 -24.46 -1.78 -9.94
N LYS A 262 -25.52 -1.24 -10.56
CA LYS A 262 -26.13 -1.84 -11.75
C LYS A 262 -25.14 -1.90 -12.91
N PHE A 263 -24.44 -0.80 -13.17
CA PHE A 263 -23.45 -0.71 -14.24
C PHE A 263 -22.33 -1.74 -14.11
N ILE A 264 -21.70 -1.85 -12.93
CA ILE A 264 -20.65 -2.84 -12.67
C ILE A 264 -21.20 -4.27 -12.80
N ASN A 265 -22.40 -4.54 -12.26
CA ASN A 265 -23.02 -5.85 -12.38
C ASN A 265 -23.34 -6.22 -13.82
N ASP A 266 -23.80 -5.26 -14.65
CA ASP A 266 -24.09 -5.52 -16.06
C ASP A 266 -22.80 -5.80 -16.86
N ILE A 267 -21.69 -5.11 -16.56
CA ILE A 267 -20.36 -5.46 -17.10
C ILE A 267 -19.97 -6.88 -16.70
N ASN A 268 -20.11 -7.23 -15.42
CA ASN A 268 -19.72 -8.55 -14.94
C ASN A 268 -20.59 -9.68 -15.52
N LYS A 269 -21.87 -9.42 -15.79
CA LYS A 269 -22.74 -10.34 -16.54
C LYS A 269 -22.23 -10.57 -17.95
N GLU A 270 -21.83 -9.49 -18.63
CA GLU A 270 -21.29 -9.57 -19.98
C GLU A 270 -20.00 -10.37 -20.02
N GLU A 271 -19.07 -10.06 -19.11
CA GLU A 271 -17.80 -10.78 -18.96
C GLU A 271 -18.00 -12.26 -18.61
N LEU A 272 -19.05 -12.62 -17.87
CA LEU A 272 -19.32 -14.02 -17.56
C LEU A 272 -20.05 -14.79 -18.67
N LYS A 273 -20.47 -14.14 -19.77
CA LYS A 273 -21.14 -14.86 -20.87
C LYS A 273 -20.27 -16.01 -21.37
N GLY A 274 -20.87 -17.20 -21.47
CA GLY A 274 -20.18 -18.44 -21.85
C GLY A 274 -19.58 -19.22 -20.68
N SER A 275 -19.59 -18.67 -19.45
CA SER A 275 -19.29 -19.42 -18.23
C SER A 275 -20.52 -20.19 -17.73
N SER A 276 -20.30 -21.31 -17.05
CA SER A 276 -21.34 -22.04 -16.31
C SER A 276 -21.70 -21.39 -14.96
N VAL A 277 -20.90 -20.42 -14.50
CA VAL A 277 -21.05 -19.78 -13.19
C VAL A 277 -22.12 -18.67 -13.26
N PRO A 278 -23.16 -18.71 -12.41
CA PRO A 278 -24.14 -17.64 -12.34
C PRO A 278 -23.58 -16.40 -11.65
N ILE A 279 -24.06 -15.21 -12.05
CA ILE A 279 -23.66 -13.97 -11.39
C ILE A 279 -24.19 -13.88 -9.94
N ASP A 280 -25.42 -14.33 -9.69
CA ASP A 280 -26.03 -14.42 -8.35
C ASP A 280 -25.86 -15.85 -7.84
N PRO A 281 -25.25 -16.09 -6.67
CA PRO A 281 -24.83 -15.12 -5.64
C PRO A 281 -23.36 -14.71 -5.70
N HIS A 282 -22.61 -15.11 -6.73
CA HIS A 282 -21.14 -15.10 -6.70
C HIS A 282 -20.50 -13.74 -6.97
N PHE A 283 -21.17 -12.81 -7.63
CA PHE A 283 -20.60 -11.51 -7.99
C PHE A 283 -21.59 -10.35 -7.76
N ILE A 284 -22.49 -10.51 -6.78
CA ILE A 284 -23.41 -9.46 -6.32
C ILE A 284 -23.06 -9.07 -4.86
N PRO A 285 -22.18 -8.09 -4.66
CA PRO A 285 -21.82 -7.62 -3.31
C PRO A 285 -23.01 -7.00 -2.57
N LYS A 286 -23.07 -7.16 -1.24
CA LYS A 286 -24.13 -6.54 -0.40
C LYS A 286 -23.82 -5.09 0.01
N TYR A 287 -22.57 -4.66 -0.08
CA TYR A 287 -22.11 -3.30 0.25
C TYR A 287 -22.13 -2.38 -0.99
N LYS A 288 -22.05 -1.05 -0.85
CA LYS A 288 -22.04 -0.12 -2.00
C LYS A 288 -20.65 -0.09 -2.65
N PRO A 289 -20.53 0.14 -3.97
CA PRO A 289 -19.22 0.27 -4.58
C PRO A 289 -18.38 1.34 -3.85
N TRP A 290 -17.10 1.04 -3.59
CA TRP A 290 -16.17 1.86 -2.79
C TRP A 290 -16.40 1.96 -1.27
N ASP A 291 -17.39 1.26 -0.67
CA ASP A 291 -17.33 1.01 0.79
C ASP A 291 -16.15 0.07 1.12
N GLN A 292 -15.77 -0.76 0.14
CA GLN A 292 -14.52 -1.53 0.08
C GLN A 292 -13.86 -1.29 -1.27
N ARG A 293 -12.54 -1.51 -1.35
CA ARG A 293 -11.76 -1.31 -2.57
C ARG A 293 -12.30 -2.16 -3.72
N VAL A 294 -12.46 -1.55 -4.89
CA VAL A 294 -12.85 -2.24 -6.12
C VAL A 294 -11.63 -3.00 -6.65
N CYS A 295 -11.83 -4.24 -7.09
CA CYS A 295 -10.77 -5.05 -7.68
C CYS A 295 -10.72 -4.86 -9.19
N TYR A 296 -9.54 -4.95 -9.77
CA TYR A 296 -9.35 -4.84 -11.22
C TYR A 296 -8.90 -6.16 -11.84
N SER A 297 -9.46 -6.46 -13.02
CA SER A 297 -9.10 -7.59 -13.87
C SER A 297 -8.50 -7.08 -15.18
N PRO A 298 -7.17 -7.06 -15.34
CA PRO A 298 -6.55 -6.61 -16.58
C PRO A 298 -6.98 -7.50 -17.76
N ASP A 299 -7.49 -6.86 -18.81
CA ASP A 299 -8.02 -7.50 -20.02
C ASP A 299 -9.09 -8.60 -19.74
N GLY A 300 -9.81 -8.51 -18.62
CA GLY A 300 -10.84 -9.48 -18.24
C GLY A 300 -10.32 -10.88 -17.91
N ASP A 301 -9.03 -11.02 -17.60
CA ASP A 301 -8.35 -12.29 -17.32
C ASP A 301 -9.03 -13.14 -16.22
N PHE A 302 -9.50 -12.50 -15.15
CA PHE A 302 -10.23 -13.14 -14.06
C PHE A 302 -11.49 -13.81 -14.59
N TRP A 303 -12.24 -13.12 -15.45
CA TRP A 303 -13.45 -13.64 -16.07
C TRP A 303 -13.16 -14.71 -17.12
N ALA A 304 -12.08 -14.54 -17.89
CA ALA A 304 -11.60 -15.53 -18.86
C ALA A 304 -11.32 -16.88 -18.19
N ALA A 305 -10.79 -16.88 -16.96
CA ALA A 305 -10.58 -18.11 -16.19
C ALA A 305 -11.88 -18.89 -15.95
N PHE A 306 -13.00 -18.21 -15.65
CA PHE A 306 -14.31 -18.84 -15.51
C PHE A 306 -14.87 -19.31 -16.85
N ARG A 307 -14.78 -18.48 -17.90
CA ARG A 307 -15.22 -18.86 -19.26
C ARG A 307 -14.48 -20.08 -19.80
N SER A 308 -13.22 -20.29 -19.40
CA SER A 308 -12.44 -21.47 -19.78
C SER A 308 -12.89 -22.78 -19.12
N GLY A 309 -13.73 -22.70 -18.07
CA GLY A 309 -14.11 -23.84 -17.24
C GLY A 309 -13.05 -24.28 -16.21
N LYS A 310 -11.85 -23.68 -16.22
CA LYS A 310 -10.77 -23.99 -15.26
C LYS A 310 -10.92 -23.31 -13.90
N ALA A 311 -11.72 -22.25 -13.81
CA ALA A 311 -12.11 -21.64 -12.54
C ALA A 311 -13.55 -21.98 -12.15
N ASP A 312 -13.86 -21.89 -10.85
CA ASP A 312 -15.20 -21.97 -10.26
C ASP A 312 -15.25 -21.12 -8.99
N VAL A 313 -16.44 -20.92 -8.43
CA VAL A 313 -16.64 -20.09 -7.25
C VAL A 313 -17.73 -20.67 -6.34
N ALA A 314 -17.47 -20.64 -5.04
CA ALA A 314 -18.44 -20.95 -4.01
C ALA A 314 -18.64 -19.74 -3.10
N THR A 315 -19.90 -19.37 -2.85
CA THR A 315 -20.24 -18.33 -1.88
C THR A 315 -20.86 -18.97 -0.64
N GLY A 316 -20.17 -18.93 0.50
CA GLY A 316 -20.65 -19.57 1.71
C GLY A 316 -19.76 -19.37 2.94
N VAL A 317 -20.17 -19.99 4.04
CA VAL A 317 -19.42 -20.02 5.31
C VAL A 317 -18.80 -21.41 5.47
N ILE A 318 -17.54 -21.46 5.86
CA ILE A 318 -16.81 -22.71 6.14
C ILE A 318 -17.36 -23.29 7.44
N LYS A 319 -17.87 -24.53 7.38
CA LYS A 319 -18.24 -25.30 8.57
C LYS A 319 -16.99 -25.95 9.19
N THR A 320 -16.24 -26.68 8.37
CA THR A 320 -14.96 -27.29 8.76
C THR A 320 -14.16 -27.67 7.53
N VAL A 321 -12.84 -27.69 7.65
CA VAL A 321 -11.92 -28.36 6.73
C VAL A 321 -11.72 -29.80 7.22
N THR A 322 -11.72 -30.74 6.28
CA THR A 322 -11.46 -32.17 6.50
C THR A 322 -10.02 -32.50 6.07
N ASP A 323 -9.66 -33.77 5.97
CA ASP A 323 -8.37 -34.21 5.44
C ASP A 323 -8.17 -33.86 3.96
N THR A 324 -9.24 -33.84 3.13
CA THR A 324 -9.14 -33.63 1.68
C THR A 324 -10.09 -32.57 1.10
N SER A 325 -10.96 -31.94 1.91
CA SER A 325 -11.96 -31.01 1.39
C SER A 325 -12.35 -29.92 2.38
N ILE A 326 -13.04 -28.89 1.89
CA ILE A 326 -13.70 -27.87 2.70
C ILE A 326 -15.20 -28.13 2.67
N THR A 327 -15.81 -28.33 3.83
CA THR A 327 -17.27 -28.44 3.97
C THR A 327 -17.85 -27.09 4.36
N LEU A 328 -18.82 -26.61 3.58
CA LEU A 328 -19.57 -25.38 3.86
C LEU A 328 -20.78 -25.67 4.77
N GLU A 329 -21.31 -24.63 5.43
CA GLU A 329 -22.54 -24.74 6.24
C GLU A 329 -23.75 -25.19 5.41
N SER A 330 -23.75 -24.92 4.10
CA SER A 330 -24.76 -25.40 3.15
C SER A 330 -24.72 -26.92 2.91
N GLY A 331 -23.67 -27.60 3.39
CA GLY A 331 -23.41 -29.01 3.10
C GLY A 331 -22.60 -29.26 1.82
N GLN A 332 -22.35 -28.23 1.01
CA GLN A 332 -21.46 -28.35 -0.16
C GLN A 332 -20.03 -28.69 0.29
N GLN A 333 -19.42 -29.65 -0.40
CA GLN A 333 -18.01 -30.01 -0.21
C GLN A 333 -17.17 -29.53 -1.40
N LEU A 334 -16.00 -29.00 -1.10
CA LEU A 334 -15.03 -28.52 -2.07
C LEU A 334 -13.74 -29.31 -1.91
N ASP A 335 -13.49 -30.25 -2.82
CA ASP A 335 -12.23 -31.00 -2.85
C ASP A 335 -11.04 -30.06 -3.10
N ALA A 336 -9.95 -30.28 -2.39
CA ALA A 336 -8.73 -29.52 -2.55
C ALA A 336 -7.49 -30.40 -2.33
N ASP A 337 -6.51 -30.24 -3.19
CA ASP A 337 -5.12 -30.66 -2.91
C ASP A 337 -4.35 -29.50 -2.24
N ILE A 338 -4.75 -28.26 -2.54
CA ILE A 338 -4.12 -27.04 -2.04
C ILE A 338 -5.19 -26.06 -1.56
N ILE A 339 -4.99 -25.47 -0.38
CA ILE A 339 -5.77 -24.36 0.14
C ILE A 339 -4.92 -23.09 0.16
N VAL A 340 -5.39 -22.03 -0.49
CA VAL A 340 -4.75 -20.71 -0.45
C VAL A 340 -5.55 -19.77 0.44
N THR A 341 -4.95 -19.28 1.53
CA THR A 341 -5.62 -18.39 2.49
C THR A 341 -5.42 -16.92 2.12
N ALA A 342 -6.13 -16.43 1.10
CA ALA A 342 -6.09 -15.03 0.66
C ALA A 342 -6.94 -14.11 1.57
N THR A 343 -6.68 -14.16 2.88
CA THR A 343 -7.57 -13.62 3.94
C THR A 343 -7.24 -12.19 4.39
N GLY A 344 -6.37 -11.49 3.68
CA GLY A 344 -6.03 -10.09 3.91
C GLY A 344 -4.69 -9.88 4.62
N LEU A 345 -4.45 -8.64 5.04
CA LEU A 345 -3.17 -8.19 5.60
C LEU A 345 -3.37 -7.61 6.99
N ARG A 346 -2.46 -7.89 7.92
CA ARG A 346 -2.45 -7.21 9.22
C ARG A 346 -1.84 -5.84 9.01
N MET A 347 -2.56 -4.77 9.37
CA MET A 347 -1.98 -3.43 9.24
C MET A 347 -0.99 -3.13 10.36
N ARG A 348 0.11 -2.48 10.02
CA ARG A 348 1.17 -2.06 10.94
C ARG A 348 1.86 -0.80 10.40
N ILE A 349 1.32 0.37 10.71
CA ILE A 349 1.92 1.66 10.31
C ILE A 349 3.15 1.93 11.18
N GLY A 350 4.24 2.39 10.57
CA GLY A 350 5.52 2.64 11.25
C GLY A 350 6.35 1.38 11.50
N GLY A 351 5.99 0.24 10.89
CA GLY A 351 6.80 -0.99 10.93
C GLY A 351 6.90 -1.66 12.31
N GLY A 352 6.15 -1.18 13.31
CA GLY A 352 6.27 -1.67 14.69
C GLY A 352 7.44 -1.10 15.48
N ILE A 353 8.09 -0.06 14.96
CA ILE A 353 9.20 0.62 15.62
C ILE A 353 8.69 1.25 16.91
N GLN A 354 9.39 1.01 18.02
CA GLN A 354 9.14 1.69 19.27
C GLN A 354 9.66 3.12 19.19
N ILE A 355 8.76 4.09 19.14
CA ILE A 355 9.12 5.51 19.04
C ILE A 355 9.08 6.12 20.45
N SER A 356 10.14 6.82 20.85
CA SER A 356 10.20 7.55 22.11
C SER A 356 10.74 8.98 21.94
N VAL A 357 10.30 9.88 22.81
CA VAL A 357 10.80 11.27 22.92
C VAL A 357 11.22 11.49 24.36
N ASP A 358 12.52 11.72 24.58
CA ASP A 358 13.11 11.89 25.92
C ASP A 358 12.72 10.77 26.90
N GLY A 359 12.73 9.52 26.40
CA GLY A 359 12.36 8.32 27.16
C GLY A 359 10.85 8.08 27.30
N THR A 360 10.00 9.00 26.84
CA THR A 360 8.54 8.81 26.84
C THR A 360 8.08 8.11 25.57
N GLN A 361 7.46 6.94 25.72
CA GLN A 361 6.93 6.15 24.60
C GLN A 361 5.77 6.88 23.90
N ILE A 362 5.82 6.90 22.56
CA ILE A 362 4.74 7.41 21.71
C ILE A 362 3.74 6.28 21.40
N ILE A 363 2.47 6.54 21.70
CA ILE A 363 1.37 5.63 21.42
C ILE A 363 0.60 6.12 20.19
N ASN A 364 0.70 5.41 19.07
CA ASN A 364 0.17 5.84 17.77
C ASN A 364 -1.32 6.25 17.81
N ARG A 365 -2.20 5.45 18.45
CA ARG A 365 -3.65 5.74 18.55
C ARG A 365 -3.98 7.06 19.25
N GLU A 366 -3.05 7.61 20.01
CA GLU A 366 -3.25 8.83 20.78
C GLU A 366 -2.82 10.08 20.00
N LYS A 367 -2.05 9.91 18.92
CA LYS A 367 -1.47 11.01 18.15
C LYS A 367 -2.20 11.29 16.85
N PHE A 368 -2.36 12.59 16.54
CA PHE A 368 -2.85 13.05 15.25
C PHE A 368 -1.72 13.18 14.22
N LEU A 369 -2.05 13.05 12.94
CA LEU A 369 -1.13 13.38 11.85
C LEU A 369 -1.31 14.82 11.37
N TRP A 370 -0.29 15.65 11.55
CA TRP A 370 -0.23 16.99 10.98
C TRP A 370 0.05 16.90 9.48
N ARG A 371 -0.83 17.51 8.67
CA ARG A 371 -0.85 17.47 7.20
C ARG A 371 -0.73 16.07 6.62
N TYR A 372 -1.18 15.06 7.37
CA TYR A 372 -1.01 13.65 7.00
C TYR A 372 0.46 13.26 6.73
N MET A 373 1.39 13.90 7.45
CA MET A 373 2.84 13.80 7.26
C MET A 373 3.62 13.71 8.57
N MET A 374 3.38 14.56 9.57
CA MET A 374 4.13 14.53 10.84
C MET A 374 3.28 14.04 11.99
N ILE A 375 3.89 13.38 12.98
CA ILE A 375 3.18 12.83 14.14
C ILE A 375 3.13 13.89 15.25
N GLN A 376 1.95 14.15 15.79
CA GLN A 376 1.74 15.08 16.91
C GLN A 376 2.73 14.81 18.06
N ASP A 377 3.36 15.87 18.57
CA ASP A 377 4.34 15.85 19.67
C ASP A 377 5.64 15.10 19.38
N VAL A 378 5.88 14.68 18.13
CA VAL A 378 7.11 13.98 17.73
C VAL A 378 7.98 14.89 16.86
N PRO A 379 9.16 15.31 17.34
CA PRO A 379 10.02 16.22 16.59
C PRO A 379 10.62 15.55 15.35
N ASN A 380 10.70 16.27 14.23
CA ASN A 380 11.46 15.84 13.04
C ASN A 380 11.15 14.45 12.46
N MET A 381 9.99 13.86 12.80
CA MET A 381 9.57 12.55 12.28
C MET A 381 8.42 12.70 11.29
N TYR A 382 8.57 12.02 10.15
CA TYR A 382 7.64 12.07 9.03
C TYR A 382 7.12 10.66 8.74
N ALA A 383 5.83 10.49 8.48
CA ALA A 383 5.21 9.26 8.05
C ALA A 383 4.68 9.39 6.62
N ILE A 384 5.09 8.48 5.74
CA ILE A 384 4.58 8.43 4.37
C ILE A 384 3.38 7.50 4.31
N VAL A 385 2.19 8.08 4.33
CA VAL A 385 0.94 7.34 4.12
C VAL A 385 0.29 7.83 2.82
N GLY A 386 0.13 6.90 1.87
CA GLY A 386 -0.49 7.16 0.58
C GLY A 386 -2.02 7.18 0.64
N TYR A 387 -2.65 7.07 -0.54
CA TYR A 387 -4.09 6.94 -0.66
C TYR A 387 -4.55 5.47 -0.61
N THR A 388 -5.78 5.28 -0.15
CA THR A 388 -6.52 4.02 -0.28
C THR A 388 -7.50 4.01 -1.44
N ALA A 389 -7.96 5.18 -1.88
CA ALA A 389 -8.88 5.37 -3.01
C ALA A 389 -8.21 5.75 -4.33
N PHE A 390 -6.97 6.26 -4.25
CA PHE A 390 -6.14 6.64 -5.40
C PHE A 390 -4.80 5.91 -5.28
N SER A 391 -3.93 6.06 -6.28
CA SER A 391 -2.60 5.48 -6.26
C SER A 391 -1.78 5.97 -5.06
N TRP A 392 -1.15 5.02 -4.35
CA TRP A 392 -0.36 5.28 -3.14
C TRP A 392 0.68 6.38 -3.34
N THR A 393 1.42 6.31 -4.45
CA THR A 393 2.54 7.21 -4.77
C THR A 393 2.12 8.65 -4.99
N LEU A 394 0.89 8.93 -5.41
CA LEU A 394 0.37 10.31 -5.50
C LEU A 394 0.40 10.99 -4.13
N GLY A 395 -0.01 10.26 -3.08
CA GLY A 395 0.00 10.77 -1.71
C GLY A 395 1.41 10.85 -1.15
N ALA A 396 2.22 9.83 -1.42
CA ALA A 396 3.62 9.81 -1.02
C ALA A 396 4.42 10.99 -1.60
N ASP A 397 4.16 11.34 -2.87
CA ASP A 397 4.82 12.44 -3.55
C ASP A 397 4.37 13.81 -3.03
N ALA A 398 3.07 13.99 -2.78
CA ALA A 398 2.56 15.19 -2.12
C ALA A 398 3.20 15.38 -0.73
N THR A 399 3.39 14.31 0.03
CA THR A 399 4.12 14.37 1.31
C THR A 399 5.59 14.74 1.10
N GLY A 400 6.27 14.14 0.13
CA GLY A 400 7.66 14.46 -0.20
C GLY A 400 7.85 15.95 -0.53
N ILE A 401 6.98 16.51 -1.38
CA ILE A 401 7.01 17.94 -1.74
C ILE A 401 6.84 18.83 -0.49
N LEU A 402 5.86 18.54 0.36
CA LEU A 402 5.60 19.31 1.57
C LEU A 402 6.78 19.22 2.55
N MET A 403 7.33 18.03 2.74
CA MET A 403 8.50 17.78 3.58
C MET A 403 9.69 18.61 3.10
N MET A 404 9.97 18.64 1.79
CA MET A 404 11.08 19.43 1.24
C MET A 404 10.91 20.94 1.48
N ARG A 405 9.69 21.47 1.40
CA ARG A 405 9.42 22.88 1.76
C ARG A 405 9.72 23.15 3.23
N LEU A 406 9.33 22.24 4.11
CA LEU A 406 9.59 22.36 5.54
C LEU A 406 11.09 22.30 5.85
N LEU A 407 11.82 21.32 5.29
CA LEU A 407 13.27 21.21 5.50
C LEU A 407 14.03 22.46 5.01
N LYS A 408 13.67 22.98 3.83
CA LYS A 408 14.23 24.26 3.32
C LYS A 408 13.94 25.42 4.27
N HIS A 409 12.77 25.45 4.89
CA HIS A 409 12.42 26.47 5.87
C HIS A 409 13.25 26.34 7.15
N LEU A 410 13.50 25.12 7.64
CA LEU A 410 14.39 24.90 8.78
C LEU A 410 15.81 25.39 8.48
N GLN A 411 16.36 24.97 7.34
CA GLN A 411 17.71 25.38 6.90
C GLN A 411 17.83 26.90 6.76
N LYS A 412 16.85 27.55 6.13
CA LYS A 412 16.84 29.01 5.91
C LYS A 412 16.84 29.81 7.22
N ASN A 413 16.14 29.32 8.25
CA ASN A 413 15.97 30.05 9.51
C ASN A 413 16.89 29.55 10.64
N GLY A 414 17.74 28.57 10.36
CA GLY A 414 18.65 27.97 11.33
C GLY A 414 17.91 27.23 12.45
N TYR A 415 16.77 26.61 12.15
CA TYR A 415 16.09 25.70 13.06
C TYR A 415 16.64 24.29 12.89
N SER A 416 16.73 23.56 14.00
CA SER A 416 17.23 22.19 14.06
C SER A 416 16.13 21.18 14.33
N SER A 417 15.03 21.60 14.98
CA SER A 417 13.86 20.76 15.16
C SER A 417 12.55 21.48 14.90
N VAL A 418 11.55 20.68 14.53
CA VAL A 418 10.17 21.13 14.42
C VAL A 418 9.21 20.06 14.91
N THR A 419 8.20 20.48 15.67
CA THR A 419 7.25 19.60 16.34
C THR A 419 5.82 20.10 16.11
N PRO A 420 4.91 19.28 15.54
CA PRO A 420 3.51 19.65 15.41
C PRO A 420 2.78 19.56 16.76
N ARG A 421 2.07 20.62 17.16
CA ARG A 421 1.35 20.73 18.43
C ARG A 421 -0.14 20.94 18.20
N CYS A 422 -0.97 19.98 18.59
CA CYS A 422 -2.41 20.15 18.49
C CYS A 422 -2.90 20.98 19.68
N SER A 423 -3.21 22.25 19.44
CA SER A 423 -3.67 23.19 20.46
C SER A 423 -5.13 22.97 20.87
N ASN A 424 -5.94 22.31 20.04
CA ASN A 424 -7.34 22.03 20.32
C ASN A 424 -7.51 20.66 21.01
N PRO A 425 -7.79 20.59 22.33
CA PRO A 425 -7.99 19.32 23.03
C PRO A 425 -9.28 18.59 22.58
N ASN A 426 -10.23 19.32 21.98
CA ASN A 426 -11.52 18.80 21.52
C ASN A 426 -11.54 18.50 20.01
N GLN A 427 -10.36 18.33 19.39
CA GLN A 427 -10.25 18.03 17.97
C GLN A 427 -11.07 16.78 17.61
N LYS A 428 -12.08 16.95 16.75
CA LYS A 428 -12.93 15.83 16.30
C LYS A 428 -12.09 14.87 15.48
N GLN A 429 -12.30 13.59 15.74
CA GLN A 429 -11.52 12.52 15.13
C GLN A 429 -12.15 12.06 13.82
N SER A 430 -11.29 11.77 12.86
CA SER A 430 -11.63 11.08 11.62
C SER A 430 -10.70 9.87 11.45
N PRO A 431 -11.19 8.74 10.91
CA PRO A 431 -10.35 7.56 10.71
C PRO A 431 -9.25 7.86 9.69
N ILE A 432 -8.02 7.47 10.00
CA ILE A 432 -6.97 7.35 8.97
C ILE A 432 -7.41 6.34 7.90
N MET A 433 -6.97 6.52 6.65
CA MET A 433 -7.40 5.71 5.50
C MET A 433 -8.88 5.85 5.09
N GLY A 434 -9.60 6.82 5.65
CA GLY A 434 -10.88 7.29 5.13
C GLY A 434 -12.06 6.46 5.64
N THR A 435 -12.98 6.10 4.75
CA THR A 435 -14.28 5.46 5.11
C THR A 435 -14.34 3.96 4.81
N LEU A 436 -13.20 3.32 4.55
CA LEU A 436 -13.16 1.89 4.25
C LEU A 436 -13.61 1.06 5.46
N ASN A 437 -14.51 0.11 5.22
CA ASN A 437 -15.04 -0.78 6.25
C ASN A 437 -14.57 -2.25 6.12
N SER A 438 -13.56 -2.50 5.28
CA SER A 438 -12.95 -3.82 5.12
C SER A 438 -12.38 -4.35 6.45
N THR A 439 -12.44 -5.67 6.65
CA THR A 439 -12.05 -6.33 7.92
C THR A 439 -10.64 -5.98 8.37
N TYR A 440 -9.67 -5.85 7.47
CA TYR A 440 -8.30 -5.49 7.83
C TYR A 440 -8.18 -4.05 8.38
N VAL A 441 -8.98 -3.11 7.86
CA VAL A 441 -9.01 -1.72 8.32
C VAL A 441 -9.70 -1.63 9.68
N THR A 442 -10.86 -2.28 9.82
CA THR A 442 -11.62 -2.23 11.08
C THR A 442 -10.90 -2.97 12.20
N SER A 443 -10.22 -4.08 11.90
CA SER A 443 -9.35 -4.79 12.86
C SER A 443 -8.12 -3.95 13.28
N ALA A 444 -7.53 -3.19 12.35
CA ALA A 444 -6.44 -2.27 12.67
C ALA A 444 -6.91 -1.10 13.53
N ALA A 445 -8.09 -0.55 13.23
CA ALA A 445 -8.69 0.52 14.03
C ALA A 445 -9.00 0.04 15.46
N SER A 446 -9.56 -1.16 15.63
CA SER A 446 -9.88 -1.71 16.96
C SER A 446 -8.66 -2.13 17.77
N SER A 447 -7.57 -2.56 17.11
CA SER A 447 -6.30 -2.90 17.78
C SER A 447 -5.46 -1.68 18.17
N GLY A 448 -5.83 -0.48 17.75
CA GLY A 448 -5.15 0.76 18.14
C GLY A 448 -3.77 0.96 17.49
N VAL A 449 -3.50 0.31 16.35
CA VAL A 449 -2.23 0.45 15.62
C VAL A 449 -2.19 1.67 14.70
N LEU A 450 -3.33 2.34 14.52
CA LEU A 450 -3.53 3.43 13.57
C LEU A 450 -3.43 4.80 14.25
N PHE A 451 -2.82 5.78 13.57
CA PHE A 451 -2.87 7.19 13.98
C PHE A 451 -4.26 7.79 13.80
N LYS A 452 -4.53 8.90 14.48
CA LYS A 452 -5.76 9.69 14.29
C LYS A 452 -5.57 10.76 13.22
N THR A 453 -6.68 11.16 12.61
CA THR A 453 -6.76 12.44 11.86
C THR A 453 -7.82 13.32 12.49
N GLY A 454 -7.68 14.63 12.33
CA GLY A 454 -8.64 15.64 12.77
C GLY A 454 -9.62 16.03 11.66
N THR A 455 -10.57 16.91 11.98
CA THR A 455 -11.48 17.53 11.00
C THR A 455 -11.27 19.03 10.83
N GLU A 456 -10.24 19.60 11.46
CA GLU A 456 -9.98 21.04 11.45
C GLU A 456 -8.47 21.34 11.28
N GLY A 457 -8.16 22.54 10.78
CA GLY A 457 -6.79 23.03 10.67
C GLY A 457 -5.87 22.14 9.81
N PRO A 458 -4.58 22.00 10.18
CA PRO A 458 -3.64 21.16 9.43
C PRO A 458 -3.84 19.65 9.67
N TRP A 459 -4.74 19.23 10.57
CA TRP A 459 -4.87 17.85 11.03
C TRP A 459 -5.78 16.96 10.18
N HIS A 460 -6.34 17.51 9.11
CA HIS A 460 -7.27 16.79 8.23
C HIS A 460 -6.67 15.54 7.60
N ASN A 461 -7.53 14.56 7.34
CA ASN A 461 -7.22 13.44 6.46
C ASN A 461 -6.97 13.91 5.01
N ARG A 462 -6.33 13.05 4.21
CA ARG A 462 -6.28 13.19 2.75
C ARG A 462 -7.69 13.13 2.18
N VAL A 463 -7.98 14.02 1.24
CA VAL A 463 -9.30 14.10 0.61
C VAL A 463 -9.23 13.57 -0.81
N HIS A 464 -8.44 14.23 -1.65
CA HIS A 464 -8.16 13.81 -3.02
C HIS A 464 -6.87 14.48 -3.52
N TYR A 465 -6.28 13.88 -4.56
CA TYR A 465 -4.93 14.24 -5.03
C TYR A 465 -4.70 15.73 -5.34
N LEU A 466 -5.60 16.40 -6.06
CA LEU A 466 -5.39 17.79 -6.49
C LEU A 466 -5.38 18.76 -5.31
N GLN A 467 -6.27 18.55 -4.33
CA GLN A 467 -6.28 19.37 -3.12
C GLN A 467 -5.04 19.14 -2.27
N ASP A 468 -4.59 17.89 -2.12
CA ASP A 468 -3.38 17.59 -1.35
C ASP A 468 -2.11 18.04 -2.07
N LEU A 469 -2.08 18.00 -3.41
CA LEU A 469 -0.99 18.56 -4.20
C LEU A 469 -0.93 20.08 -4.03
N TRP A 470 -2.07 20.77 -4.10
CA TRP A 470 -2.15 22.21 -3.81
C TRP A 470 -1.66 22.50 -2.39
N ARG A 471 -2.10 21.71 -1.39
CA ARG A 471 -1.62 21.85 -0.01
C ARG A 471 -0.12 21.62 0.10
N ALA A 472 0.41 20.61 -0.60
CA ALA A 472 1.83 20.31 -0.60
C ALA A 472 2.67 21.49 -1.10
N TYR A 473 2.23 22.20 -2.14
CA TYR A 473 2.94 23.36 -2.67
C TYR A 473 2.67 24.67 -1.94
N PHE A 474 1.47 24.90 -1.42
CA PHE A 474 1.02 26.23 -1.02
C PHE A 474 0.52 26.35 0.41
N ALA A 475 0.14 25.25 1.08
CA ALA A 475 -0.35 25.35 2.45
C ALA A 475 0.74 25.85 3.41
N SER A 476 0.32 26.51 4.49
CA SER A 476 1.22 26.94 5.56
C SER A 476 1.93 25.74 6.18
N ILE A 477 3.25 25.90 6.34
CA ILE A 477 4.15 24.97 7.02
C ILE A 477 4.44 25.36 8.47
N THR A 478 3.89 26.48 8.95
CA THR A 478 4.11 27.01 10.31
C THR A 478 2.88 26.90 11.21
N ALA A 479 1.70 26.64 10.65
CA ALA A 479 0.47 26.48 11.43
C ALA A 479 0.57 25.27 12.36
N ASP A 480 0.30 25.47 13.65
CA ASP A 480 0.38 24.45 14.71
C ASP A 480 1.76 23.77 14.81
N MET A 481 2.83 24.52 14.54
CA MET A 481 4.21 24.02 14.57
C MET A 481 5.04 24.80 15.59
N GLU A 482 5.79 24.08 16.41
CA GLU A 482 6.80 24.60 17.31
C GLU A 482 8.18 24.39 16.66
N PHE A 483 8.96 25.47 16.51
CA PHE A 483 10.30 25.44 15.91
C PHE A 483 11.35 25.72 17.00
N SER A 484 12.42 24.94 17.01
CA SER A 484 13.48 25.09 18.00
C SER A 484 14.87 25.11 17.35
N LYS A 485 15.82 25.71 18.07
CA LYS A 485 17.25 25.71 17.74
C LYS A 485 17.98 24.88 18.80
N VAL A 486 19.08 24.22 18.44
CA VAL A 486 19.97 23.60 19.43
C VAL A 486 20.53 24.72 20.29
N SER A 487 20.41 24.60 21.60
CA SER A 487 21.10 25.49 22.53
C SER A 487 22.59 25.28 22.33
N THR A 488 23.28 26.28 21.78
CA THR A 488 24.74 26.29 21.62
C THR A 488 25.46 26.35 22.95
#